data_AF-A0A396A4I5-F1
#
_entry.id   AF-A0A396A4I5-F1
#
_cell.length_a   1.000
_cell.length_b   1.000
_cell.length_c   1.000
_cell.angle_alpha   90.00
_cell.angle_beta   90.00
_cell.angle_gamma   90.00
#
_symmetry.space_group_name_H-M   'P 1'
#
loop_
_entity.id
_entity.type
_entity.pdbx_description
1 polymer ?
#
loop_
_entity_poly.entity_id
_entity_poly.type
_entity_poly.pdbx_seq_one_letter_code
_entity_poly.pdbx_strand_id
1 'polypeptide(L)'
;MDNFSVRSEYSFQNLAAKPKQIHLLDEPSGYASAMVKSSLSHQMRFTVQVLEEELCAAGDPHVLQIKLLGDNSREPSSWKLFADGVCVADGSGVFARECFCEGAEVFLNLCRDAVRAAELY
;
A
#
# COMPACT_ATOMS: atom_id res chain seq x y z
N MET A 1 -15.72 -23.77 -49.09
CA MET A 1 -15.40 -24.19 -47.70
C MET A 1 -14.22 -23.33 -47.34
N ASP A 2 -14.51 -22.13 -46.84
CA ASP A 2 -13.57 -21.02 -46.84
C ASP A 2 -13.23 -20.65 -45.40
N ASN A 3 -11.92 -20.60 -45.17
CA ASN A 3 -11.26 -20.42 -43.87
C ASN A 3 -11.75 -19.17 -43.13
N PHE A 4 -12.45 -19.37 -42.01
CA PHE A 4 -12.50 -18.36 -40.94
C PHE A 4 -11.22 -18.48 -40.12
N SER A 5 -10.15 -17.82 -40.58
CA SER A 5 -8.94 -17.66 -39.77
C SER A 5 -9.17 -16.56 -38.75
N VAL A 6 -9.24 -17.01 -37.49
CA VAL A 6 -9.44 -16.28 -36.25
C VAL A 6 -8.68 -14.95 -36.22
N ARG A 7 -9.43 -13.85 -36.18
CA ARG A 7 -8.92 -12.52 -35.90
C ARG A 7 -8.38 -12.55 -34.48
N SER A 8 -7.05 -12.46 -34.34
CA SER A 8 -6.38 -12.29 -33.04
C SER A 8 -7.08 -11.19 -32.25
N GLU A 9 -7.78 -11.57 -31.18
CA GLU A 9 -8.17 -10.67 -30.10
C GLU A 9 -6.89 -10.13 -29.47
N TYR A 10 -6.34 -9.06 -30.07
CA TYR A 10 -5.37 -8.23 -29.38
C TYR A 10 -6.07 -7.69 -28.14
N SER A 11 -5.68 -8.22 -26.99
CA SER A 11 -6.23 -7.87 -25.70
C SER A 11 -6.04 -6.38 -25.45
N PHE A 12 -7.13 -5.62 -25.55
CA PHE A 12 -7.19 -4.21 -25.19
C PHE A 12 -7.12 -4.00 -23.66
N GLN A 13 -6.43 -4.88 -22.93
CA GLN A 13 -6.21 -4.74 -21.48
C GLN A 13 -5.30 -3.54 -21.13
N ASN A 14 -4.62 -2.96 -22.13
CA ASN A 14 -3.79 -1.76 -21.97
C ASN A 14 -4.54 -0.42 -22.12
N LEU A 15 -5.86 -0.44 -22.38
CA LEU A 15 -6.68 0.77 -22.50
C LEU A 15 -7.39 1.18 -21.20
N ALA A 16 -7.27 0.38 -20.12
CA ALA A 16 -7.64 0.87 -18.80
C ALA A 16 -6.77 2.08 -18.47
N ALA A 17 -7.38 3.19 -18.06
CA ALA A 17 -6.66 4.39 -17.67
C ALA A 17 -5.54 4.01 -16.70
N LYS A 18 -4.29 4.35 -17.04
CA LYS A 18 -3.15 4.04 -16.18
C LYS A 18 -3.46 4.61 -14.79
N PRO A 19 -3.48 3.77 -13.73
CA PRO A 19 -3.66 4.27 -12.38
C PRO A 19 -2.63 5.37 -12.10
N LYS A 20 -3.04 6.44 -11.43
CA LYS A 20 -2.13 7.53 -11.05
C LYS A 20 -0.91 6.93 -10.35
N GLN A 21 0.28 7.34 -10.78
CA GLN A 21 1.53 6.86 -10.21
C GLN A 21 1.58 7.30 -8.74
N ILE A 22 1.91 6.36 -7.87
CA ILE A 22 2.10 6.63 -6.44
C ILE A 22 3.57 6.99 -6.16
N HIS A 23 3.79 7.86 -5.19
CA HIS A 23 5.08 8.12 -4.58
C HIS A 23 5.46 6.92 -3.70
N LEU A 24 6.70 6.46 -3.83
CA LEU A 24 7.19 5.27 -3.14
C LEU A 24 8.02 5.69 -1.95
N LEU A 25 7.65 5.20 -0.77
CA LEU A 25 8.47 5.30 0.44
C LEU A 25 9.64 4.32 0.36
N ASP A 26 9.39 3.11 -0.13
CA ASP A 26 10.44 2.14 -0.45
C ASP A 26 10.90 2.32 -1.91
N GLU A 27 12.00 3.03 -2.13
CA GLU A 27 12.52 3.29 -3.48
C GLU A 27 13.12 2.03 -4.13
N PRO A 28 12.84 1.79 -5.44
CA PRO A 28 13.41 0.66 -6.16
C PRO A 28 14.84 0.92 -6.63
N SER A 29 15.69 -0.09 -6.47
CA SER A 29 17.08 -0.10 -6.95
C SER A 29 17.26 -0.60 -8.40
N GLY A 30 16.18 -1.03 -9.06
CA GLY A 30 16.22 -1.59 -10.41
C GLY A 30 14.86 -2.10 -10.89
N TYR A 31 14.80 -2.69 -12.09
CA TYR A 31 13.53 -3.09 -12.71
C TYR A 31 12.76 -4.15 -11.89
N ALA A 32 13.45 -5.19 -11.42
CA ALA A 32 12.82 -6.26 -10.65
C ALA A 32 12.27 -5.74 -9.30
N SER A 33 13.01 -4.86 -8.62
CA SER A 33 12.54 -4.24 -7.37
C SER A 33 11.39 -3.26 -7.64
N ALA A 34 11.40 -2.51 -8.74
CA ALA A 34 10.30 -1.65 -9.14
C ALA A 34 8.98 -2.43 -9.35
N MET A 35 9.05 -3.63 -9.92
CA MET A 35 7.87 -4.49 -10.13
C MET A 35 7.19 -4.90 -8.81
N VAL A 36 7.95 -5.07 -7.74
CA VAL A 36 7.41 -5.44 -6.41
C VAL A 36 7.04 -4.19 -5.62
N LYS A 37 7.97 -3.23 -5.50
CA LYS A 37 7.84 -2.05 -4.67
C LYS A 37 6.79 -1.06 -5.15
N SER A 38 6.42 -1.08 -6.45
CA SER A 38 5.30 -0.27 -6.97
C SER A 38 3.92 -0.73 -6.50
N SER A 39 3.82 -1.89 -5.84
CA SER A 39 2.58 -2.40 -5.28
C SER A 39 2.11 -1.55 -4.09
N LEU A 40 0.83 -1.16 -4.08
CA LEU A 40 0.25 -0.44 -2.94
C LEU A 40 0.38 -1.25 -1.65
N SER A 41 0.08 -2.55 -1.72
CA SER A 41 0.21 -3.46 -0.59
C SER A 41 1.64 -3.60 -0.05
N HIS A 42 2.65 -3.38 -0.89
CA HIS A 42 4.06 -3.38 -0.47
C HIS A 42 4.35 -2.08 0.28
N GLN A 43 4.04 -0.94 -0.32
CA GLN A 43 4.27 0.38 0.28
C GLN A 43 3.57 0.53 1.63
N MET A 44 2.33 0.04 1.76
CA MET A 44 1.60 0.06 3.03
C MET A 44 2.27 -0.78 4.13
N ARG A 45 2.78 -1.98 3.78
CA ARG A 45 3.49 -2.82 4.76
C ARG A 45 4.84 -2.22 5.15
N PHE A 46 5.57 -1.73 4.16
CA PHE A 46 6.85 -1.07 4.40
C PHE A 46 6.70 0.18 5.28
N THR A 47 5.65 0.98 5.05
CA THR A 47 5.32 2.13 5.90
C THR A 47 5.18 1.75 7.37
N VAL A 48 4.51 0.64 7.66
CA VAL A 48 4.31 0.16 9.03
C VAL A 48 5.61 -0.34 9.65
N GLN A 49 6.48 -0.97 8.86
CA GLN A 49 7.82 -1.35 9.31
C GLN A 49 8.67 -0.13 9.65
N VAL A 50 8.69 0.89 8.78
CA VAL A 50 9.40 2.15 9.03
C VAL A 50 8.88 2.82 10.30
N LEU A 51 7.56 2.87 10.49
CA LEU A 51 6.97 3.48 11.69
C LEU A 51 7.33 2.72 12.97
N GLU A 52 7.33 1.38 12.94
CA GLU A 52 7.74 0.57 14.09
C GLU A 52 9.20 0.83 14.47
N GLU A 53 10.10 0.94 13.48
CA GLU A 53 11.50 1.32 13.70
C GLU A 53 11.65 2.74 14.27
N GLU A 54 10.87 3.72 13.76
CA GLU A 54 10.86 5.10 14.28
C GLU A 54 10.42 5.16 15.74
N LEU A 55 9.35 4.45 16.09
CA LEU A 55 8.82 4.38 17.45
C LEU A 55 9.81 3.72 18.42
N CYS A 56 10.43 2.61 17.98
CA CYS A 56 11.49 1.95 18.73
C CYS A 56 12.69 2.88 18.99
N ALA A 57 13.15 3.60 17.96
CA ALA A 57 14.25 4.56 18.08
C ALA A 57 13.91 5.77 18.97
N ALA A 58 12.63 6.15 19.05
CA ALA A 58 12.14 7.22 19.92
C ALA A 58 12.01 6.80 21.40
N GLY A 59 12.20 5.51 21.73
CA GLY A 59 12.02 4.99 23.09
C GLY A 59 10.57 4.71 23.46
N ASP A 60 9.69 4.62 22.46
CA ASP A 60 8.25 4.37 22.60
C ASP A 60 7.83 3.16 21.74
N PRO A 61 8.38 1.95 22.00
CA PRO A 61 8.23 0.82 21.10
C PRO A 61 6.80 0.26 21.15
N HIS A 62 6.14 0.23 19.99
CA HIS A 62 4.86 -0.44 19.79
C HIS A 62 4.99 -1.52 18.73
N VAL A 63 4.29 -2.64 18.90
CA VAL A 63 4.21 -3.69 17.86
C VAL A 63 3.13 -3.31 16.87
N LEU A 64 3.51 -3.03 15.62
CA LEU A 64 2.56 -2.59 14.60
C LEU A 64 2.23 -3.70 13.61
N GLN A 65 0.95 -3.78 13.22
CA GLN A 65 0.50 -4.73 12.22
C GLN A 65 -0.51 -4.07 11.28
N ILE A 66 -0.41 -4.37 9.99
CA ILE A 66 -1.44 -3.94 9.02
C ILE A 66 -2.08 -5.13 8.36
N LYS A 67 -3.41 -5.20 8.49
CA LYS A 67 -4.24 -6.18 7.81
C LYS A 67 -4.77 -5.56 6.53
N LEU A 68 -4.34 -6.12 5.41
CA LEU A 68 -4.83 -5.75 4.08
C LEU A 68 -5.93 -6.72 3.66
N LEU A 69 -7.03 -6.19 3.12
CA LEU A 69 -8.22 -6.94 2.74
C LEU A 69 -8.49 -6.76 1.23
N GLY A 70 -9.10 -7.77 0.60
CA GLY A 70 -9.46 -7.77 -0.82
C GLY A 70 -8.76 -8.87 -1.62
N ASP A 71 -9.28 -9.13 -2.82
CA ASP A 71 -8.84 -10.26 -3.66
C ASP A 71 -7.54 -9.96 -4.43
N ASN A 72 -7.26 -8.68 -4.69
CA ASN A 72 -6.03 -8.27 -5.36
C ASN A 72 -4.91 -8.06 -4.33
N SER A 73 -3.95 -8.98 -4.31
CA SER A 73 -2.80 -8.92 -3.40
C SER A 73 -1.91 -7.68 -3.58
N ARG A 74 -1.95 -7.03 -4.75
CA ARG A 74 -1.19 -5.80 -5.02
C ARG A 74 -1.93 -4.53 -4.63
N GLU A 75 -3.26 -4.57 -4.72
CA GLU A 75 -4.15 -3.43 -4.59
C GLU A 75 -5.29 -3.80 -3.62
N PRO A 76 -5.07 -3.66 -2.30
CA PRO A 76 -6.10 -4.01 -1.32
C PRO A 76 -7.33 -3.13 -1.48
N SER A 77 -8.52 -3.66 -1.19
CA SER A 77 -9.77 -2.90 -1.19
C SER A 77 -9.97 -2.09 0.09
N SER A 78 -9.41 -2.57 1.21
CA SER A 78 -9.45 -1.91 2.51
C SER A 78 -8.30 -2.39 3.40
N TRP A 79 -8.08 -1.68 4.50
CA TRP A 79 -7.00 -1.96 5.43
C TRP A 79 -7.39 -1.65 6.87
N LYS A 80 -6.70 -2.28 7.81
CA LYS A 80 -6.77 -2.00 9.25
C LYS A 80 -5.36 -1.97 9.84
N LEU A 81 -5.03 -0.90 10.55
CA LEU A 81 -3.80 -0.74 11.31
C LEU A 81 -4.05 -1.12 12.76
N PHE A 82 -3.13 -1.91 13.31
CA PHE A 82 -3.12 -2.32 14.69
C PHE A 82 -1.81 -1.89 15.34
N ALA A 83 -1.91 -1.47 16.60
CA ALA A 83 -0.78 -1.24 17.50
C ALA A 83 -1.05 -2.03 18.78
N ASP A 84 -0.12 -2.89 19.17
CA ASP A 84 -0.22 -3.79 20.33
C ASP A 84 -1.51 -4.63 20.35
N GLY A 85 -1.97 -5.02 19.17
CA GLY A 85 -3.20 -5.79 18.96
C GLY A 85 -4.49 -4.96 19.00
N VAL A 86 -4.42 -3.66 19.31
CA VAL A 86 -5.56 -2.73 19.27
C VAL A 86 -5.70 -2.14 17.87
N CYS A 87 -6.90 -2.16 17.30
CA CYS A 87 -7.18 -1.52 16.01
C CYS A 87 -7.20 0.01 16.19
N VAL A 88 -6.21 0.71 15.63
CA VAL A 88 -6.04 2.17 15.80
C VAL A 88 -6.52 2.98 14.60
N ALA A 89 -6.58 2.37 13.42
CA ALA A 89 -7.14 3.00 12.22
C ALA A 89 -7.64 1.95 11.22
N ASP A 90 -8.58 2.35 10.39
CA ASP A 90 -9.01 1.60 9.22
C ASP A 90 -9.35 2.54 8.07
N GLY A 91 -9.38 1.99 6.85
CA GLY A 91 -9.67 2.79 5.68
C GLY A 91 -9.84 1.98 4.41
N SER A 92 -10.21 2.68 3.34
CA SER A 92 -10.30 2.08 2.00
C SER A 92 -8.93 2.03 1.33
N GLY A 93 -8.75 1.10 0.39
CA GLY A 93 -7.58 1.04 -0.46
C GLY A 93 -7.49 2.23 -1.43
N VAL A 94 -8.64 2.77 -1.86
CA VAL A 94 -8.70 4.00 -2.66
C VAL A 94 -8.10 5.16 -1.88
N PHE A 95 -8.47 5.32 -0.62
CA PHE A 95 -7.92 6.36 0.25
C PHE A 95 -6.42 6.17 0.48
N ALA A 96 -5.96 4.94 0.77
CA ALA A 96 -4.53 4.67 0.92
C ALA A 96 -3.75 5.04 -0.36
N ARG A 97 -4.29 4.70 -1.53
CA ARG A 97 -3.71 5.08 -2.83
C ARG A 97 -3.64 6.60 -2.98
N GLU A 98 -4.69 7.33 -2.60
CA GLU A 98 -4.70 8.79 -2.65
C GLU A 98 -3.58 9.39 -1.79
N CYS A 99 -3.36 8.88 -0.57
CA CYS A 99 -2.24 9.29 0.26
C CYS A 99 -0.90 9.15 -0.48
N PHE A 100 -0.62 7.98 -1.06
CA PHE A 100 0.64 7.80 -1.80
C PHE A 100 0.66 8.58 -3.13
N CYS A 101 -0.48 8.94 -3.71
CA CYS A 101 -0.53 9.84 -4.87
C CYS A 101 -0.25 11.31 -4.49
N GLU A 102 -0.40 11.66 -3.22
CA GLU A 102 -0.10 12.97 -2.66
C GLU A 102 1.38 13.08 -2.23
N GLY A 103 1.91 12.03 -1.59
CA GLY A 103 3.32 11.97 -1.22
C GLY A 103 3.69 10.65 -0.54
N ALA A 104 4.98 10.29 -0.56
CA ALA A 104 5.47 9.03 -0.01
C ALA A 104 5.22 8.91 1.50
N GLU A 105 5.27 10.02 2.22
CA GLU A 105 5.14 10.07 3.68
C GLU A 105 3.70 10.33 4.16
N VAL A 106 2.74 10.61 3.28
CA VAL A 106 1.38 10.99 3.70
C VAL A 106 0.70 9.84 4.43
N PHE A 107 0.81 8.61 3.91
CA PHE A 107 0.29 7.42 4.58
C PHE A 107 1.08 7.10 5.87
N LEU A 108 2.39 7.38 5.90
CA LEU A 108 3.22 7.22 7.10
C LEU A 108 2.76 8.15 8.23
N ASN A 109 2.57 9.43 7.92
CA ASN A 109 2.11 10.44 8.86
C ASN A 109 0.71 10.09 9.39
N LEU A 110 -0.20 9.64 8.52
CA LEU A 110 -1.51 9.13 8.94
C LEU A 110 -1.39 7.98 9.96
N CYS A 111 -0.55 6.97 9.68
CA CYS A 111 -0.34 5.86 10.59
C CYS A 111 0.27 6.34 11.92
N ARG A 112 1.22 7.27 11.87
CA ARG A 112 1.86 7.85 13.07
C ARG A 112 0.86 8.59 13.94
N ASP A 113 -0.01 9.39 13.33
CA ASP A 113 -1.05 10.14 14.04
C ASP A 113 -2.09 9.19 14.66
N ALA A 114 -2.46 8.11 13.96
CA ALA A 114 -3.37 7.10 14.49
C ALA A 114 -2.81 6.38 15.73
N VAL A 115 -1.53 5.99 15.71
CA VAL A 115 -0.88 5.36 16.87
C VAL A 115 -0.84 6.33 18.05
N ARG A 116 -0.44 7.59 17.82
CA ARG A 116 -0.41 8.62 18.87
C ARG A 116 -1.79 8.91 19.46
N ALA A 117 -2.82 8.96 18.62
CA ALA A 117 -4.19 9.20 19.05
C ALA A 117 -4.79 8.02 19.83
N ALA A 118 -4.21 6.83 19.74
CA ALA A 118 -4.68 5.66 20.46
C ALA A 118 -4.27 5.64 21.94
N GLU A 119 -3.39 6.56 22.39
CA GLU A 119 -2.94 6.70 23.79
C GLU A 119 -2.59 5.36 24.45
N LEU A 120 -1.82 4.53 23.74
CA LEU A 120 -1.35 3.22 24.21
C LEU A 120 -0.22 3.43 25.24
N TYR A 121 -0.21 2.60 26.30
CA TYR A 121 0.70 2.71 27.47
C TYR A 121 1.57 1.46 27.64
#